data_AF-I4HZN3-F1
#
_entry.id   AF-I4HZN3-F1
#
_cell.length_a   1.000
_cell.length_b   1.000
_cell.length_c   1.000
_cell.angle_alpha   90.00
_cell.angle_beta   90.00
_cell.angle_gamma   90.00
#
_symmetry.space_group_name_H-M   'P 1'
#
loop_
_entity.id
_entity.type
_entity.pdbx_description
1 polymer ?
#
loop_
_entity_poly.entity_id
_entity_poly.type
_entity_poly.pdbx_seq_one_letter_code
_entity_poly.pdbx_strand_id
1 'polypeptide(L)'
;MDTITILERFGRLSGLGKETEMKRDEVLAILDAHREELQKLGVKSLSLFGSVARDEAHADSDVDLLVEFNRQGGFFQLLQVQYYLEDILGCSVDLGTQDALREHLREPVLEDVINAF
;
A
#
# COMPACT_ATOMS: atom_id res chain seq x y z
N MET A 1 -21.41 7.68 -2.81
CA MET A 1 -20.71 7.54 -1.51
C MET A 1 -19.47 8.38 -1.70
N ASP A 2 -19.56 9.61 -1.23
CA ASP A 2 -18.88 10.73 -1.90
C ASP A 2 -17.52 10.94 -1.28
N THR A 3 -16.47 10.91 -2.11
CA THR A 3 -15.03 11.04 -1.76
C THR A 3 -14.73 12.21 -0.81
N ILE A 4 -15.56 13.26 -0.89
CA ILE A 4 -15.48 14.47 -0.06
C ILE A 4 -15.77 14.18 1.43
N THR A 5 -16.59 13.17 1.75
CA THR A 5 -16.95 12.83 3.14
C THR A 5 -15.78 12.21 3.91
N ILE A 6 -14.85 11.53 3.23
CA ILE A 6 -13.70 10.87 3.84
C ILE A 6 -12.64 11.91 4.23
N LEU A 7 -12.33 12.85 3.32
CA LEU A 7 -11.33 13.90 3.53
C LEU A 7 -11.72 14.87 4.67
N GLU A 8 -13.00 15.24 4.76
CA GLU A 8 -13.52 16.11 5.84
C GLU A 8 -13.45 15.44 7.23
N ARG A 9 -13.43 14.11 7.29
CA ARG A 9 -13.32 13.35 8.54
C ARG A 9 -11.87 13.23 9.02
N PHE A 10 -10.91 13.20 8.09
CA PHE A 10 -9.48 13.12 8.39
C PHE A 10 -8.91 14.45 8.92
N GLY A 11 -9.35 15.60 8.40
CA GLY A 11 -8.85 16.91 8.84
C GLY A 11 -9.15 17.28 10.31
N ARG A 12 -10.03 16.53 11.00
CA ARG A 12 -10.45 16.80 12.38
C ARG A 12 -9.78 15.91 13.43
N LEU A 13 -8.87 15.01 13.04
CA LEU A 13 -8.15 14.10 13.94
C LEU A 13 -6.68 14.48 14.19
N SER A 14 -6.23 15.68 13.81
CA SER A 14 -4.90 16.22 14.16
C SER A 14 -4.81 16.71 15.61
N GLY A 15 -5.24 15.87 16.56
CA GLY A 15 -5.18 16.15 17.99
C GLY A 15 -5.00 14.87 18.79
N LEU A 16 -3.86 14.79 19.50
CA LEU A 16 -3.44 13.77 20.45
C LEU A 16 -2.92 12.46 19.86
N GLY A 17 -1.63 12.19 20.07
CA GLY A 17 -0.94 10.99 19.63
C GLY A 17 -1.63 9.69 20.03
N LYS A 18 -1.63 8.73 19.10
CA LYS A 18 -1.77 7.31 19.35
C LYS A 18 -1.34 6.56 18.09
N GLU A 19 -0.33 5.70 18.27
CA GLU A 19 -0.16 4.40 17.62
C GLU A 19 -1.51 3.84 17.14
N THR A 20 -1.83 4.00 15.86
CA THR A 20 -2.98 3.35 15.23
C THR A 20 -2.46 2.22 14.38
N GLU A 21 -2.61 1.01 14.89
CA GLU A 21 -2.49 -0.23 14.13
C GLU A 21 -3.36 -0.11 12.86
N MET A 22 -2.72 0.00 11.69
CA MET A 22 -3.43 0.09 10.42
C MET A 22 -4.08 -1.25 10.13
N LYS A 23 -5.40 -1.23 9.96
CA LYS A 23 -6.15 -2.44 9.57
C LYS A 23 -6.08 -2.63 8.07
N ARG A 24 -5.98 -3.89 7.65
CA ARG A 24 -5.98 -4.30 6.24
C ARG A 24 -7.05 -3.61 5.39
N ASP A 25 -8.29 -3.57 5.86
CA ASP A 25 -9.41 -2.99 5.13
C ASP A 25 -9.26 -1.46 4.96
N GLU A 26 -8.60 -0.78 5.90
CA GLU A 26 -8.29 0.64 5.81
C GLU A 26 -7.19 0.92 4.77
N VAL A 27 -6.13 0.09 4.77
CA VAL A 27 -5.09 0.14 3.73
C VAL A 27 -5.72 -0.02 2.35
N LEU A 28 -6.54 -1.07 2.15
CA LEU A 28 -7.19 -1.31 0.85
C LEU A 28 -8.11 -0.15 0.43
N ALA A 29 -8.83 0.45 1.37
CA ALA A 29 -9.69 1.61 1.07
C ALA A 29 -8.89 2.85 0.66
N ILE A 30 -7.75 3.12 1.31
CA ILE A 30 -6.86 4.23 0.95
C ILE A 30 -6.24 3.97 -0.44
N LEU A 31 -5.75 2.75 -0.69
CA LEU A 31 -5.17 2.38 -1.98
C LEU A 31 -6.19 2.54 -3.12
N ASP A 32 -7.44 2.12 -2.90
CA ASP A 32 -8.51 2.29 -3.88
C ASP A 32 -8.86 3.77 -4.12
N ALA A 33 -8.91 4.58 -3.06
CA ALA A 33 -9.19 6.00 -3.15
C ALA A 33 -8.10 6.78 -3.94
N HIS A 34 -6.85 6.31 -3.92
CA HIS A 34 -5.71 6.91 -4.63
C HIS A 34 -5.32 6.15 -5.92
N ARG A 35 -6.18 5.23 -6.40
CA ARG A 35 -5.95 4.41 -7.58
C ARG A 35 -5.59 5.22 -8.82
N GLU A 36 -6.31 6.32 -9.09
CA GLU A 36 -6.07 7.15 -10.28
C GLU A 36 -4.68 7.80 -10.25
N GLU A 37 -4.26 8.33 -9.11
CA GLU A 37 -2.94 8.93 -8.91
C GLU A 37 -1.84 7.88 -9.06
N LEU A 38 -2.01 6.70 -8.47
CA LEU A 38 -1.08 5.58 -8.61
C LEU A 38 -0.95 5.14 -10.08
N GLN A 39 -2.07 5.08 -10.82
CA GLN A 39 -2.05 4.80 -12.26
C GLN A 39 -1.33 5.89 -13.08
N LYS A 40 -1.48 7.17 -12.71
CA LYS A 40 -0.71 8.28 -13.33
C LYS A 40 0.80 8.14 -13.05
N LEU A 41 1.17 7.61 -11.89
CA LEU A 41 2.55 7.23 -11.55
C LEU A 41 3.03 5.97 -12.30
N GLY A 42 2.17 5.34 -13.10
CA GLY A 42 2.49 4.21 -13.95
C GLY A 42 2.30 2.84 -13.29
N VAL A 43 1.71 2.80 -12.09
CA VAL A 43 1.29 1.56 -11.44
C VAL A 43 0.18 0.91 -12.27
N LYS A 44 0.41 -0.34 -12.64
CA LYS A 44 -0.55 -1.20 -13.33
C LYS A 44 -1.44 -1.93 -12.34
N SER A 45 -0.82 -2.52 -11.33
CA SER A 45 -1.52 -3.22 -10.25
C SER A 45 -0.76 -3.05 -8.94
N LEU A 46 -1.50 -3.12 -7.84
CA LEU A 46 -0.97 -3.04 -6.48
C LEU A 46 -1.61 -4.13 -5.63
N SER A 47 -0.81 -4.85 -4.86
CA SER A 47 -1.29 -5.91 -3.98
C SER A 47 -0.69 -5.78 -2.59
N LEU A 48 -1.51 -5.96 -1.58
CA LEU A 48 -1.08 -6.08 -0.20
C LEU A 48 -0.57 -7.50 0.03
N PHE A 49 0.58 -7.60 0.68
CA PHE A 49 1.22 -8.86 0.99
C PHE A 49 1.72 -8.89 2.44
N GLY A 50 2.24 -10.04 2.89
CA GLY A 50 2.98 -10.13 4.14
C GLY A 50 2.12 -10.13 5.41
N SER A 51 2.73 -9.70 6.51
CA SER A 51 2.16 -9.81 7.88
C SER A 51 0.84 -9.05 8.05
N VAL A 52 0.63 -7.98 7.28
CA VAL A 52 -0.62 -7.19 7.24
C VAL A 52 -1.78 -7.97 6.60
N ALA A 53 -1.50 -8.86 5.63
CA ALA A 53 -2.52 -9.73 5.06
C ALA A 53 -3.03 -10.79 6.05
N ARG A 54 -2.24 -11.09 7.10
CA ARG A 54 -2.54 -12.07 8.15
C ARG A 54 -3.14 -11.48 9.43
N ASP A 55 -3.45 -10.17 9.45
CA ASP A 55 -3.90 -9.45 10.66
C ASP A 55 -2.91 -9.55 11.85
N GLU A 56 -1.61 -9.75 11.58
CA GLU A 56 -0.53 -9.79 12.58
C GLU A 56 0.25 -8.47 12.68
N ALA A 57 -0.22 -7.43 11.99
CA ALA A 57 0.43 -6.12 12.00
C ALA A 57 0.41 -5.51 13.41
N HIS A 58 1.57 -5.05 13.86
CA HIS A 58 1.71 -4.26 15.09
C HIS A 58 1.73 -2.77 14.76
N ALA A 59 1.63 -1.91 15.79
CA ALA A 59 1.55 -0.46 15.63
C ALA A 59 2.76 0.19 14.90
N ASP A 60 3.89 -0.53 14.83
CA ASP A 60 5.11 -0.12 14.12
C ASP A 60 5.34 -0.93 12.82
N SER A 61 4.38 -1.74 12.38
CA SER A 61 4.58 -2.62 11.22
C SER A 61 4.61 -1.84 9.92
N ASP A 62 5.67 -2.09 9.14
CA ASP A 62 5.76 -1.69 7.74
C ASP A 62 4.61 -2.33 6.94
N VAL A 63 4.02 -1.58 5.99
CA VAL A 63 3.02 -2.13 5.07
C VAL A 63 3.72 -2.70 3.84
N ASP A 64 3.68 -4.02 3.68
CA ASP A 64 4.31 -4.71 2.55
C ASP A 64 3.41 -4.67 1.31
N LEU A 65 3.86 -4.00 0.24
CA LEU A 65 3.13 -3.85 -1.01
C LEU A 65 3.92 -4.42 -2.19
N LEU A 66 3.18 -5.00 -3.13
CA LEU A 66 3.70 -5.47 -4.41
C LEU A 66 3.13 -4.63 -5.53
N VAL A 67 4.03 -4.03 -6.31
CA VAL A 67 3.69 -3.22 -7.47
C VAL A 67 4.05 -3.92 -8.78
N GLU A 68 3.14 -3.81 -9.74
CA GLU A 68 3.41 -4.05 -11.16
C GLU A 68 3.33 -2.72 -11.91
N PHE A 69 4.26 -2.45 -12.82
CA PHE A 69 4.27 -1.22 -13.62
C PHE A 69 3.83 -1.49 -15.07
N ASN A 70 3.22 -0.50 -15.73
CA ASN A 70 2.75 -0.61 -17.13
C ASN A 70 3.88 -0.77 -18.16
N ARG A 71 5.12 -0.48 -17.77
CA ARG A 71 6.36 -0.57 -18.57
C ARG A 71 7.47 -1.03 -17.63
N GLN A 72 8.66 -1.35 -18.14
CA GLN A 72 9.83 -1.59 -17.28
C GLN A 72 10.03 -0.36 -16.38
N GLY A 73 9.58 -0.49 -15.14
CA GLY A 73 9.66 0.57 -14.14
C GLY A 73 11.12 0.77 -13.79
N GLY A 74 11.58 2.02 -13.83
CA GLY A 74 12.92 2.35 -13.36
C GLY A 74 12.96 2.43 -11.83
N PHE A 75 14.15 2.29 -11.24
CA PHE A 75 14.37 2.45 -9.79
C PHE A 75 13.78 3.76 -9.23
N PHE A 76 13.90 4.87 -9.96
CA PHE A 76 13.31 6.15 -9.56
C PHE A 76 11.78 6.13 -9.49
N GLN A 77 11.13 5.36 -10.36
CA GLN A 77 9.68 5.25 -10.38
C GLN A 77 9.19 4.41 -9.19
N LEU A 78 9.94 3.35 -8.84
CA LEU A 78 9.70 2.56 -7.64
C LEU A 78 9.77 3.45 -6.38
N LEU A 79 10.83 4.22 -6.22
CA LEU A 79 10.99 5.16 -5.10
C LEU A 79 9.88 6.22 -5.05
N GLN A 80 9.51 6.78 -6.21
CA GLN A 80 8.44 7.78 -6.27
C GLN A 80 7.10 7.21 -5.79
N VAL A 81 6.78 5.97 -6.19
CA VAL A 81 5.56 5.29 -5.73
C VAL A 81 5.65 4.96 -4.25
N GLN A 82 6.80 4.48 -3.77
CA GLN A 82 7.00 4.19 -2.35
C GLN A 82 6.77 5.44 -1.49
N TYR A 83 7.40 6.57 -1.81
CA TYR A 83 7.21 7.81 -1.06
C TYR A 83 5.75 8.30 -1.09
N TYR A 84 5.07 8.14 -2.22
CA TYR A 84 3.66 8.50 -2.32
C TYR A 84 2.78 7.60 -1.45
N LEU A 85 3.08 6.30 -1.39
CA LEU A 85 2.37 5.35 -0.53
C LEU A 85 2.61 5.65 0.96
N GLU A 86 3.83 5.95 1.35
CA GLU A 86 4.17 6.34 2.72
C GLU A 86 3.43 7.62 3.15
N ASP A 87 3.30 8.61 2.26
CA ASP A 87 2.58 9.85 2.53
C ASP A 87 1.08 9.63 2.75
N ILE A 88 0.43 8.81 1.92
CA ILE A 88 -1.02 8.56 2.03
C ILE A 88 -1.38 7.58 3.15
N LEU A 89 -0.48 6.64 3.49
CA LEU A 89 -0.70 5.66 4.56
C LEU A 89 -0.23 6.18 5.93
N GLY A 90 0.70 7.14 5.95
CA GLY A 90 1.23 7.71 7.19
C GLY A 90 2.16 6.76 7.97
N CYS A 91 2.63 5.70 7.32
CA CYS A 91 3.55 4.71 7.86
C CYS A 91 4.62 4.33 6.82
N SER A 92 5.63 3.59 7.25
CA SER A 92 6.66 3.05 6.36
C SER A 92 6.08 1.93 5.48
N VAL A 93 6.56 1.86 4.24
CA VAL A 93 6.07 0.93 3.20
C VAL A 93 7.25 0.19 2.60
N ASP A 94 7.23 -1.15 2.67
CA ASP A 94 8.17 -1.97 1.90
C ASP A 94 7.53 -2.28 0.53
N LEU A 95 8.11 -1.71 -0.53
CA LEU A 95 7.58 -1.82 -1.88
C LEU A 95 8.43 -2.77 -2.74
N GLY A 96 7.91 -3.98 -2.95
CA GLY A 96 8.50 -4.97 -3.84
C GLY A 96 7.90 -4.93 -5.25
N THR A 97 8.65 -5.42 -6.25
CA THR A 97 8.09 -5.71 -7.58
C THR A 97 7.60 -7.15 -7.65
N GLN A 98 6.52 -7.39 -8.40
CA GLN A 98 5.99 -8.73 -8.58
C GLN A 98 7.01 -9.71 -9.20
N ASP A 99 7.91 -9.21 -10.05
CA ASP A 99 8.99 -10.00 -10.65
C ASP A 99 10.06 -10.41 -9.62
N ALA A 100 10.46 -9.50 -8.71
CA ALA A 100 11.40 -9.82 -7.63
C ALA A 100 10.83 -10.87 -6.67
N LEU A 101 9.51 -10.84 -6.44
CA LEU A 101 8.83 -11.85 -5.65
C LEU A 101 8.92 -13.25 -6.29
N ARG A 102 8.68 -13.35 -7.61
CA ARG A 102 8.75 -14.62 -8.36
C ARG A 102 10.14 -15.23 -8.38
N GLU A 103 11.18 -14.41 -8.33
CA GLU A 103 12.57 -14.88 -8.37
C GLU A 103 13.05 -15.38 -7.00
N HIS A 104 12.51 -14.86 -5.88
CA HIS A 104 13.07 -15.07 -4.55
C HIS A 104 12.16 -15.84 -3.58
N LEU A 105 10.87 -16.00 -3.87
CA LEU A 105 9.93 -16.67 -2.98
C LEU A 105 9.44 -18.01 -3.53
N ARG A 106 9.68 -19.05 -2.71
CA ARG A 106 9.15 -20.40 -2.89
C ARG A 106 7.62 -20.34 -2.79
N GLU A 107 6.91 -21.19 -3.53
CA GLU A 107 5.45 -21.19 -3.71
C GLU A 107 4.53 -20.91 -2.49
N PRO A 108 4.83 -21.28 -1.22
CA PRO A 108 3.90 -21.04 -0.11
C PRO A 108 3.60 -19.58 0.25
N VAL A 109 4.34 -18.61 -0.30
CA VAL A 109 4.17 -17.19 0.05
C VAL A 109 3.11 -16.51 -0.81
N LEU A 110 2.71 -17.08 -1.96
CA LEU A 110 1.68 -16.48 -2.82
C LEU A 110 0.23 -16.65 -2.32
N GLU A 111 0.00 -17.44 -1.27
CA GLU A 111 -1.36 -17.73 -0.77
C GLU A 111 -2.03 -16.55 -0.05
N ASP A 112 -1.25 -15.58 0.43
CA ASP A 112 -1.74 -14.43 1.24
C ASP A 112 -1.64 -13.08 0.49
N VAL A 113 -1.78 -13.08 -0.84
CA VAL A 113 -1.78 -11.84 -1.65
C VAL A 113 -3.21 -11.32 -1.80
N ILE A 114 -3.45 -10.08 -1.38
CA ILE A 114 -4.74 -9.41 -1.58
C ILE A 114 -4.55 -8.30 -2.61
N ASN A 115 -5.19 -8.47 -3.76
CA ASN A 115 -5.17 -7.48 -4.81
C ASN A 115 -6.01 -6.25 -4.39
N ALA A 116 -5.38 -5.07 -4.42
CA ALA A 116 -6.08 -3.80 -4.22
C ALA A 116 -6.68 -3.30 -5.55
N PHE A 117 -5.89 -3.35 -6.63
CA PHE A 117 -6.34 -3.08 -8.00
C PHE A 117 -5.36 -3.56 -9.07
#